data_AF-A0A1F3T581-F1
#
_entry.id   AF-A0A1F3T581-F1
#
_cell.length_a   1.000
_cell.length_b   1.000
_cell.length_c   1.000
_cell.angle_alpha   90.00
_cell.angle_beta   90.00
_cell.angle_gamma   90.00
#
_symmetry.space_group_name_H-M   'P 1'
#
loop_
_entity.id
_entity.type
_entity.pdbx_description
1 polymer ?
#
loop_
_entity_poly.entity_id
_entity_poly.type
_entity_poly.pdbx_seq_one_letter_code
_entity_poly.pdbx_strand_id
1 'polypeptide(L)'
;MAEKKDDDKSLPAFSLDPDTGHMPSVTRLLDRKTLSETNSSIATPKPAPPPARPPAKPTLKAAPPPVQPPAPAPEAAPERAASVPVEEIGINISSGAGFELEQRAEPAPQTQDQENPSSEASPDGLAEAHATPQLLALTRRVERRVAVADLVQWQMHGLRTGKDPLGKGIALLMDKGATSALFLAAITPPPGSPVPHFNATATFGAGSKLSLWTGLKWDPVLTPDTWNKFVHAGYVELSPPGTTTNMKSARNIIRAAFGITHEEWLLLVRIGSAQICRGVLVLTSKASLVGELPAALPLLTANFAPAKAA
;
A
#
# COMPACT_ATOMS: atom_id res chain seq x y z
N MET A 1 27.89 20.89 54.92
CA MET A 1 26.57 21.27 55.44
C MET A 1 25.64 21.50 54.27
N ALA A 2 24.46 20.89 54.35
CA ALA A 2 23.27 21.04 53.49
C ALA A 2 23.34 20.49 52.05
N GLU A 3 23.02 19.20 51.95
CA GLU A 3 22.30 18.59 50.83
C GLU A 3 20.93 19.26 50.62
N LYS A 4 20.50 19.40 49.37
CA LYS A 4 19.08 19.45 49.01
C LYS A 4 18.84 18.61 47.75
N LYS A 5 18.26 17.42 48.02
CA LYS A 5 17.56 16.54 47.08
C LYS A 5 16.16 17.11 46.86
N ASP A 6 15.77 17.29 45.61
CA ASP A 6 14.35 17.40 45.24
C ASP A 6 14.01 16.15 44.41
N ASP A 7 13.33 15.21 45.08
CA ASP A 7 12.72 14.00 44.53
C ASP A 7 11.30 14.36 44.04
N ASP A 8 11.11 14.50 42.73
CA ASP A 8 9.78 14.65 42.11
C ASP A 8 9.22 13.26 41.77
N LYS A 9 8.54 12.64 42.74
CA LYS A 9 7.80 11.38 42.56
C LYS A 9 6.41 11.67 42.00
N SER A 10 6.29 11.68 40.67
CA SER A 10 5.00 11.49 40.01
C SER A 10 4.49 10.06 40.26
N LEU A 11 3.32 9.94 40.89
CA LEU A 11 2.61 8.68 41.08
C LEU A 11 1.85 8.31 39.79
N PRO A 12 1.84 7.04 39.35
CA PRO A 12 1.02 6.61 38.23
C PRO A 12 -0.47 6.60 38.58
N ALA A 13 -1.29 7.03 37.62
CA ALA A 13 -2.73 7.29 37.77
C ALA A 13 -3.65 6.05 37.83
N PHE A 14 -3.13 4.84 38.03
CA PHE A 14 -3.97 3.64 38.13
C PHE A 14 -3.37 2.59 39.07
N SER A 15 -3.98 2.46 40.25
CA SER A 15 -3.87 1.26 41.09
C SER A 15 -5.06 0.36 40.78
N LEU A 16 -4.78 -0.87 40.35
CA LEU A 16 -5.77 -1.95 40.25
C LEU A 16 -5.77 -2.70 41.59
N ASP A 17 -6.89 -2.67 42.30
CA ASP A 17 -7.16 -3.52 43.46
C ASP A 17 -7.22 -5.00 43.01
N PRO A 18 -6.36 -5.89 43.53
CA PRO A 18 -6.38 -7.29 43.16
C PRO A 18 -7.12 -8.11 44.23
N ASP A 19 -8.41 -7.85 44.49
CA ASP A 19 -9.16 -8.74 45.41
C ASP A 19 -10.70 -8.73 45.31
N THR A 20 -11.26 -8.68 44.11
CA THR A 20 -12.69 -9.01 43.94
C THR A 20 -12.91 -9.89 42.70
N GLY A 21 -12.93 -11.20 42.94
CA GLY A 21 -13.37 -12.23 41.99
C GLY A 21 -14.87 -12.14 41.71
N HIS A 22 -15.30 -11.13 40.96
CA HIS A 22 -16.67 -11.03 40.45
C HIS A 22 -16.66 -10.57 38.99
N MET A 23 -16.89 -11.50 38.06
CA MET A 23 -17.15 -11.19 36.66
C MET A 23 -18.45 -10.35 36.55
N PRO A 24 -18.44 -9.15 35.96
CA PRO A 24 -19.68 -8.46 35.66
C PRO A 24 -20.38 -9.14 34.48
N SER A 25 -21.58 -9.68 34.75
CA SER A 25 -22.47 -10.29 33.76
C SER A 25 -22.94 -9.26 32.72
N VAL A 26 -22.79 -9.62 31.45
CA VAL A 26 -23.21 -8.87 30.24
C VAL A 26 -24.74 -8.96 30.08
N THR A 27 -25.51 -8.39 31.01
CA THR A 27 -26.99 -8.32 30.84
C THR A 27 -27.67 -7.10 31.48
N ARG A 28 -26.95 -6.00 31.75
CA ARG A 28 -27.57 -4.75 32.28
C ARG A 28 -27.16 -3.52 31.50
N LEU A 29 -27.46 -3.49 30.20
CA LEU A 29 -27.18 -2.32 29.34
C LEU A 29 -28.40 -1.84 28.55
N LEU A 30 -29.61 -2.10 29.07
CA LEU A 30 -30.86 -1.56 28.55
C LEU A 30 -31.81 -1.29 29.70
N ASP A 31 -31.46 -0.36 30.59
CA ASP A 31 -32.49 0.28 31.40
C ASP A 31 -32.04 1.63 31.97
N ARG A 32 -32.84 2.65 31.62
CA ARG A 32 -33.15 3.87 32.38
C ARG A 32 -32.08 4.97 32.50
N LYS A 33 -32.33 6.09 31.80
CA LYS A 33 -33.05 7.25 32.38
C LYS A 33 -33.13 8.42 31.38
N THR A 34 -34.36 8.76 31.01
CA THR A 34 -34.74 10.08 30.51
C THR A 34 -34.71 11.09 31.66
N LEU A 35 -33.74 12.00 31.66
CA LEU A 35 -33.75 13.25 32.43
C LEU A 35 -34.07 14.35 31.42
N SER A 36 -35.31 14.85 31.37
CA SER A 36 -35.86 15.92 32.23
C SER A 36 -35.11 17.24 32.08
N GLU A 37 -35.73 18.11 31.28
CA GLU A 37 -35.74 19.58 31.25
C GLU A 37 -34.80 20.32 32.22
N THR A 38 -33.76 20.94 31.65
CA THR A 38 -33.08 22.08 32.27
C THR A 38 -33.41 23.33 31.47
N ASN A 39 -34.29 24.17 32.04
CA ASN A 39 -34.51 25.54 31.60
C ASN A 39 -33.19 26.33 31.66
N SER A 40 -32.63 26.64 30.49
CA SER A 40 -31.62 27.68 30.35
C SER A 40 -32.18 28.76 29.43
N SER A 41 -32.63 29.84 30.06
CA SER A 41 -32.94 31.12 29.43
C SER A 41 -31.65 31.67 28.84
N ILE A 42 -31.45 31.45 27.53
CA ILE A 42 -30.39 32.07 26.75
C ILE A 42 -31.05 33.16 25.91
N ALA A 43 -30.66 34.40 26.20
CA ALA A 43 -31.05 35.58 25.45
C ALA A 43 -30.73 35.40 23.96
N THR A 44 -31.75 35.57 23.11
CA THR A 44 -31.67 35.55 21.66
C THR A 44 -30.81 36.71 21.17
N PRO A 45 -29.66 36.48 20.51
CA PRO A 45 -28.97 37.55 19.80
C PRO A 45 -29.78 37.96 18.56
N LYS A 46 -30.02 39.26 18.45
CA LYS A 46 -30.70 39.95 17.35
C LYS A 46 -30.07 39.55 15.99
N PRO A 47 -30.88 39.16 14.98
CA PRO A 47 -30.35 38.80 13.67
C PRO A 47 -29.67 40.00 13.00
N ALA A 48 -28.43 39.80 12.58
CA ALA A 48 -27.70 40.76 11.76
C ALA A 48 -28.39 40.92 10.39
N PRO A 49 -28.44 42.14 9.83
CA PRO A 49 -28.99 42.37 8.51
C PRO A 49 -28.19 41.60 7.43
N PRO A 50 -28.86 41.12 6.37
CA PRO A 50 -28.19 40.35 5.31
C PRO A 50 -27.12 41.19 4.61
N PRO A 51 -25.96 40.59 4.26
CA PRO A 51 -24.92 41.28 3.51
C PRO A 51 -25.45 41.70 2.13
N ALA A 52 -25.09 42.92 1.73
CA ALA A 52 -25.45 43.50 0.44
C ALA A 52 -25.03 42.57 -0.71
N ARG A 53 -25.94 42.38 -1.68
CA ARG A 53 -25.65 41.66 -2.94
C ARG A 53 -24.40 42.25 -3.59
N PRO A 54 -23.43 41.42 -4.02
CA PRO A 54 -22.35 41.91 -4.86
C PRO A 54 -22.91 42.43 -6.19
N PRO A 55 -22.36 43.52 -6.75
CA PRO A 55 -22.78 44.04 -8.04
C PRO A 55 -22.53 42.99 -9.14
N ALA A 56 -23.51 42.87 -10.05
CA ALA A 56 -23.44 41.99 -11.19
C ALA A 56 -22.16 42.25 -12.01
N LYS A 57 -21.39 41.19 -12.25
CA LYS A 57 -20.25 41.24 -13.17
C LYS A 57 -20.76 41.63 -14.56
N PRO A 58 -20.10 42.58 -15.26
CA PRO A 58 -20.42 42.88 -16.64
C PRO A 58 -20.11 41.67 -17.53
N THR A 59 -21.10 41.26 -18.31
CA THR A 59 -21.01 40.23 -19.33
C THR A 59 -20.03 40.69 -20.41
N LEU A 60 -18.79 40.19 -20.36
CA LEU A 60 -17.83 40.34 -21.46
C LEU A 60 -18.40 39.62 -22.69
N LYS A 61 -18.62 40.41 -23.75
CA LYS A 61 -18.97 39.93 -25.09
C LYS A 61 -17.99 38.85 -25.52
N ALA A 62 -18.54 37.75 -26.02
CA ALA A 62 -17.79 36.64 -26.61
C ALA A 62 -16.79 37.15 -27.66
N ALA A 63 -15.53 36.78 -27.48
CA ALA A 63 -14.51 36.93 -28.50
C ALA A 63 -14.86 36.04 -29.71
N PRO A 64 -14.59 36.49 -30.94
CA PRO A 64 -14.78 35.66 -32.13
C PRO A 64 -13.89 34.41 -32.08
N PRO A 65 -14.32 33.29 -32.71
CA PRO A 65 -13.55 32.05 -32.71
C PRO A 65 -12.20 32.23 -33.41
N PRO A 66 -11.15 31.54 -32.94
CA PRO A 66 -9.83 31.58 -33.57
C PRO A 66 -9.90 30.98 -34.98
N VAL A 67 -9.35 31.72 -35.95
CA VAL A 67 -9.13 31.26 -37.32
C VAL A 67 -8.22 30.04 -37.29
N GLN A 68 -8.71 28.90 -37.77
CA GLN A 68 -7.91 27.68 -37.97
C GLN A 68 -6.80 27.96 -38.98
N PRO A 69 -5.52 27.70 -38.65
CA PRO A 69 -4.48 27.67 -39.67
C PRO A 69 -4.67 26.46 -40.59
N PRO A 70 -4.33 26.58 -41.89
CA PRO A 70 -4.46 25.50 -42.86
C PRO A 70 -3.56 24.32 -42.52
N ALA A 71 -4.03 23.11 -42.88
CA ALA A 71 -3.39 21.83 -42.60
C ALA A 71 -1.96 21.74 -43.16
N PRO A 72 -1.00 21.16 -42.42
CA PRO A 72 0.34 20.89 -42.92
C PRO A 72 0.30 19.78 -43.99
N ALA A 73 1.04 20.01 -45.08
CA ALA A 73 1.28 19.05 -46.14
C ALA A 73 2.07 17.83 -45.62
N PRO A 74 1.92 16.64 -46.23
CA PRO A 74 2.66 15.45 -45.85
C PRO A 74 4.13 15.61 -46.25
N GLU A 75 5.01 15.77 -45.27
CA GLU A 75 6.45 15.82 -45.47
C GLU A 75 7.03 14.39 -45.55
N ALA A 76 7.91 14.21 -46.53
CA ALA A 76 8.42 12.95 -47.03
C ALA A 76 9.28 12.19 -46.02
N ALA A 77 9.23 10.86 -46.11
CA ALA A 77 10.09 9.93 -45.39
C ALA A 77 11.57 10.13 -45.81
N PRO A 78 12.53 10.19 -44.87
CA PRO A 78 13.93 10.04 -45.19
C PRO A 78 14.37 8.59 -45.08
N GLU A 79 15.22 8.25 -46.04
CA GLU A 79 15.84 6.97 -46.34
C GLU A 79 16.66 6.35 -45.20
N ARG A 80 16.72 5.02 -45.25
CA ARG A 80 17.74 4.19 -44.58
C ARG A 80 19.15 4.65 -44.96
N ALA A 81 20.01 4.82 -43.96
CA ALA A 81 21.46 4.78 -44.14
C ALA A 81 22.14 3.93 -43.05
N ALA A 82 22.96 3.00 -43.52
CA ALA A 82 24.16 2.33 -42.96
C ALA A 82 24.38 2.37 -41.43
N SER A 83 24.48 1.24 -40.71
CA SER A 83 25.64 0.31 -40.68
C SER A 83 26.98 1.00 -40.41
N VAL A 84 27.41 1.04 -39.14
CA VAL A 84 28.76 1.41 -38.70
C VAL A 84 29.16 0.45 -37.54
N PRO A 85 30.44 0.04 -37.43
CA PRO A 85 30.82 -1.23 -36.80
C PRO A 85 31.14 -1.13 -35.30
N VAL A 86 31.20 -2.31 -34.71
CA VAL A 86 31.62 -2.66 -33.35
C VAL A 86 33.08 -2.22 -33.12
N GLU A 87 33.31 -1.37 -32.12
CA GLU A 87 34.61 -1.23 -31.47
C GLU A 87 34.58 -1.88 -30.09
N GLU A 88 35.47 -2.85 -29.97
CA GLU A 88 35.82 -3.65 -28.81
C GLU A 88 36.71 -2.80 -27.87
N ILE A 89 36.16 -2.38 -26.73
CA ILE A 89 36.97 -1.77 -25.66
C ILE A 89 37.15 -2.82 -24.57
N GLY A 90 38.31 -3.47 -24.62
CA GLY A 90 38.85 -4.24 -23.52
C GLY A 90 39.19 -3.33 -22.35
N ILE A 91 38.58 -3.60 -21.19
CA ILE A 91 39.05 -3.09 -19.90
C ILE A 91 39.45 -4.30 -19.07
N ASN A 92 40.76 -4.58 -19.12
CA ASN A 92 41.47 -5.46 -18.22
C ASN A 92 41.96 -4.62 -17.04
N ILE A 93 41.38 -4.80 -15.85
CA ILE A 93 42.01 -4.36 -14.59
C ILE A 93 41.77 -5.42 -13.50
N SER A 94 42.72 -6.36 -13.43
CA SER A 94 43.43 -6.84 -12.25
C SER A 94 42.80 -6.67 -10.85
N SER A 95 42.47 -7.83 -10.26
CA SER A 95 43.03 -8.38 -9.01
C SER A 95 43.49 -7.43 -7.89
N GLY A 96 42.94 -7.62 -6.68
CA GLY A 96 43.52 -7.07 -5.46
C GLY A 96 42.70 -7.30 -4.18
N ALA A 97 43.03 -8.39 -3.47
CA ALA A 97 43.01 -8.53 -2.01
C ALA A 97 41.67 -8.60 -1.23
N GLY A 98 41.39 -9.82 -0.76
CA GLY A 98 41.31 -10.12 0.68
C GLY A 98 40.12 -9.57 1.46
N PHE A 99 39.09 -10.41 1.61
CA PHE A 99 38.23 -10.33 2.79
C PHE A 99 38.09 -11.71 3.42
N GLU A 100 38.58 -11.80 4.64
CA GLU A 100 38.61 -12.97 5.50
C GLU A 100 37.20 -13.53 5.75
N LEU A 101 37.11 -14.84 5.61
CA LEU A 101 35.96 -15.66 5.89
C LEU A 101 36.00 -16.03 7.38
N GLU A 102 35.39 -15.23 8.25
CA GLU A 102 35.24 -15.61 9.66
C GLU A 102 34.11 -16.63 9.81
N GLN A 103 34.47 -17.90 9.68
CA GLN A 103 33.65 -19.04 10.08
C GLN A 103 33.49 -19.03 11.60
N ARG A 104 32.37 -18.49 12.09
CA ARG A 104 31.99 -18.64 13.48
C ARG A 104 31.14 -19.89 13.65
N ALA A 105 31.75 -20.86 14.32
CA ALA A 105 31.18 -22.15 14.68
C ALA A 105 29.88 -22.02 15.49
N GLU A 106 28.97 -22.89 15.10
CA GLU A 106 27.74 -23.32 15.76
C GLU A 106 28.04 -23.90 17.15
N PRO A 107 27.19 -23.62 18.16
CA PRO A 107 26.96 -24.58 19.21
C PRO A 107 25.51 -25.08 19.18
N ALA A 108 25.36 -26.36 18.82
CA ALA A 108 24.18 -27.17 19.09
C ALA A 108 23.84 -27.18 20.59
N PRO A 109 22.55 -27.28 20.93
CA PRO A 109 22.18 -28.24 21.94
C PRO A 109 20.92 -29.06 21.57
N GLN A 110 21.13 -30.38 21.62
CA GLN A 110 20.30 -31.36 22.31
C GLN A 110 18.88 -31.60 21.77
N THR A 111 18.82 -32.55 20.83
CA THR A 111 17.70 -33.46 20.63
C THR A 111 17.47 -34.24 21.93
N GLN A 112 16.38 -33.98 22.63
CA GLN A 112 15.87 -34.91 23.64
C GLN A 112 15.06 -35.98 22.94
N ASP A 113 15.61 -37.19 22.96
CA ASP A 113 14.87 -38.44 22.78
C ASP A 113 13.73 -38.49 23.80
N GLN A 114 12.50 -38.53 23.30
CA GLN A 114 11.37 -39.00 24.09
C GLN A 114 10.77 -40.20 23.37
N GLU A 115 11.30 -41.38 23.72
CA GLU A 115 10.61 -42.65 23.58
C GLU A 115 9.26 -42.56 24.28
N ASN A 116 8.18 -42.85 23.56
CA ASN A 116 6.97 -43.36 24.16
C ASN A 116 6.42 -44.47 23.26
N PRO A 117 6.40 -45.73 23.73
CA PRO A 117 5.88 -46.87 22.97
C PRO A 117 4.39 -47.14 23.30
N SER A 118 3.77 -47.93 22.42
CA SER A 118 2.49 -48.66 22.60
C SER A 118 1.22 -47.82 22.37
N SER A 119 0.13 -48.34 21.80
CA SER A 119 -0.21 -49.65 21.23
C SER A 119 -1.50 -49.47 20.40
N GLU A 120 -1.64 -50.34 19.40
CA GLU A 120 -2.88 -51.01 18.96
C GLU A 120 -4.24 -50.29 19.11
N ALA A 121 -4.93 -50.09 17.97
CA ALA A 121 -6.15 -50.85 17.67
C ALA A 121 -6.66 -50.47 16.27
N SER A 122 -6.52 -51.41 15.31
CA SER A 122 -7.52 -51.56 14.25
C SER A 122 -8.77 -52.21 14.86
N PRO A 123 -9.94 -52.00 14.26
CA PRO A 123 -10.50 -53.15 13.55
C PRO A 123 -11.15 -52.81 12.20
N ASP A 124 -11.10 -53.85 11.38
CA ASP A 124 -11.85 -54.08 10.15
C ASP A 124 -13.32 -53.64 10.20
N GLY A 125 -13.77 -53.08 9.07
CA GLY A 125 -15.17 -52.87 8.73
C GLY A 125 -15.35 -52.99 7.22
N LEU A 126 -15.69 -54.20 6.78
CA LEU A 126 -15.99 -54.63 5.42
C LEU A 126 -17.24 -53.95 4.83
N ALA A 127 -17.23 -53.87 3.48
CA ALA A 127 -18.37 -53.70 2.56
C ALA A 127 -18.95 -52.27 2.46
N GLU A 128 -19.34 -51.72 1.30
CA GLU A 128 -19.85 -52.32 0.06
C GLU A 128 -19.40 -51.52 -1.17
N ALA A 129 -19.18 -52.26 -2.26
CA ALA A 129 -19.11 -51.72 -3.60
C ALA A 129 -20.52 -51.31 -4.06
N HIS A 130 -20.75 -50.02 -4.31
CA HIS A 130 -21.87 -49.60 -5.13
C HIS A 130 -21.50 -48.44 -6.06
N ALA A 131 -21.53 -48.79 -7.34
CA ALA A 131 -21.99 -47.99 -8.48
C ALA A 131 -21.28 -46.65 -8.73
N THR A 132 -20.29 -46.71 -9.64
CA THR A 132 -19.88 -45.59 -10.49
C THR A 132 -21.02 -45.21 -11.44
N PRO A 133 -21.58 -43.98 -11.40
CA PRO A 133 -22.27 -43.43 -12.54
C PRO A 133 -21.27 -42.57 -13.33
N GLN A 134 -20.75 -43.12 -14.42
CA GLN A 134 -20.18 -42.31 -15.49
C GLN A 134 -21.33 -41.51 -16.12
N LEU A 135 -21.44 -40.23 -15.77
CA LEU A 135 -22.31 -39.27 -16.44
C LEU A 135 -21.44 -38.18 -17.07
N LEU A 136 -21.15 -38.42 -18.35
CA LEU A 136 -21.23 -37.49 -19.46
C LEU A 136 -20.93 -36.00 -19.16
N ALA A 137 -19.82 -35.59 -19.78
CA ALA A 137 -19.81 -34.53 -20.78
C ALA A 137 -19.92 -33.06 -20.32
N LEU A 138 -18.81 -32.37 -20.57
CA LEU A 138 -18.78 -31.07 -21.23
C LEU A 138 -19.44 -29.90 -20.48
N THR A 139 -18.87 -29.53 -19.35
CA THR A 139 -18.68 -28.10 -19.09
C THR A 139 -17.33 -27.69 -19.67
N ARG A 140 -17.32 -27.46 -20.99
CA ARG A 140 -16.25 -26.68 -21.63
C ARG A 140 -16.40 -25.27 -21.07
N ARG A 141 -15.80 -25.00 -19.90
CA ARG A 141 -15.61 -23.64 -19.40
C ARG A 141 -14.83 -22.94 -20.50
N VAL A 142 -15.53 -22.12 -21.26
CA VAL A 142 -14.92 -21.04 -22.00
C VAL A 142 -14.39 -20.11 -20.91
N GLU A 143 -13.20 -20.43 -20.40
CA GLU A 143 -12.33 -19.41 -19.82
C GLU A 143 -12.10 -18.42 -20.96
N ARG A 144 -12.99 -17.42 -21.04
CA ARG A 144 -12.61 -16.13 -21.60
C ARG A 144 -11.43 -15.71 -20.74
N ARG A 145 -10.23 -16.03 -21.22
CA ARG A 145 -8.98 -15.43 -20.76
C ARG A 145 -9.17 -13.95 -21.00
N VAL A 146 -9.70 -13.26 -20.00
CA VAL A 146 -9.65 -11.80 -19.95
C VAL A 146 -8.17 -11.51 -20.10
N ALA A 147 -7.80 -10.83 -21.19
CA ALA A 147 -6.42 -10.43 -21.40
C ALA A 147 -6.02 -9.59 -20.19
N VAL A 148 -5.29 -10.20 -19.26
CA VAL A 148 -4.81 -9.50 -18.07
C VAL A 148 -3.72 -8.59 -18.60
N ALA A 149 -3.90 -7.28 -18.42
CA ALA A 149 -2.89 -6.32 -18.83
C ALA A 149 -1.57 -6.68 -18.13
N ASP A 150 -0.52 -6.88 -18.92
CA ASP A 150 0.81 -7.16 -18.38
C ASP A 150 1.31 -5.95 -17.57
N LEU A 151 1.90 -6.23 -16.41
CA LEU A 151 2.50 -5.18 -15.59
C LEU A 151 3.76 -4.65 -16.25
N VAL A 152 3.86 -3.32 -16.35
CA VAL A 152 5.08 -2.65 -16.81
C VAL A 152 6.17 -2.90 -15.77
N GLN A 153 7.23 -3.61 -16.17
CA GLN A 153 8.38 -3.83 -15.30
C GLN A 153 9.37 -2.68 -15.42
N TRP A 154 9.57 -1.96 -14.32
CA TRP A 154 10.56 -0.91 -14.22
C TRP A 154 11.96 -1.48 -14.08
N GLN A 155 12.90 -0.85 -14.77
CA GLN A 155 14.33 -1.13 -14.66
C GLN A 155 14.98 -0.08 -13.76
N MET A 156 15.83 -0.52 -12.83
CA MET A 156 16.41 0.37 -11.82
C MET A 156 17.23 1.49 -12.46
N HIS A 157 17.95 1.17 -13.55
CA HIS A 157 18.69 2.16 -14.32
C HIS A 157 17.77 3.26 -14.86
N GLY A 158 16.63 2.91 -15.45
CA GLY A 158 15.68 3.87 -16.00
C GLY A 158 15.00 4.73 -14.93
N LEU A 159 14.73 4.16 -13.75
CA LEU A 159 14.18 4.92 -12.61
C LEU A 159 15.16 5.98 -12.10
N ARG A 160 16.46 5.68 -12.09
CA ARG A 160 17.51 6.61 -11.63
C ARG A 160 17.83 7.70 -12.66
N THR A 161 18.00 7.34 -13.92
CA THR A 161 18.46 8.25 -14.98
C THR A 161 17.32 9.02 -15.65
N GLY A 162 16.08 8.55 -15.48
CA GLY A 162 14.89 9.16 -16.06
C GLY A 162 14.68 10.61 -15.60
N LYS A 163 14.00 11.41 -16.43
CA LYS A 163 13.56 12.78 -16.08
C LYS A 163 12.35 12.78 -15.13
N ASP A 164 11.69 11.64 -15.01
CA ASP A 164 10.49 11.44 -14.20
C ASP A 164 10.80 11.51 -12.69
N PRO A 165 10.29 12.51 -11.94
CA PRO A 165 10.49 12.57 -10.49
C PRO A 165 9.89 11.38 -9.72
N LEU A 166 8.83 10.74 -10.18
CA LEU A 166 8.23 9.55 -9.56
C LEU A 166 9.23 8.41 -9.66
N GLY A 167 9.82 8.22 -10.86
CA GLY A 167 10.91 7.27 -11.07
C GLY A 167 12.08 7.49 -10.11
N LYS A 168 12.51 8.75 -9.96
CA LYS A 168 13.59 9.12 -9.02
C LYS A 168 13.22 8.88 -7.56
N GLY A 169 11.98 9.20 -7.16
CA GLY A 169 11.49 8.97 -5.80
C GLY A 169 11.41 7.49 -5.46
N ILE A 170 10.98 6.65 -6.41
CA ILE A 170 11.01 5.19 -6.27
C ILE A 170 12.45 4.73 -6.14
N ALA A 171 13.35 5.14 -7.04
CA ALA A 171 14.76 4.77 -6.98
C ALA A 171 15.40 5.12 -5.63
N LEU A 172 15.10 6.30 -5.09
CA LEU A 172 15.58 6.72 -3.77
C LEU A 172 15.13 5.74 -2.68
N LEU A 173 13.86 5.35 -2.64
CA LEU A 173 13.35 4.41 -1.63
C LEU A 173 13.90 2.99 -1.81
N MET A 174 14.12 2.57 -3.06
CA MET A 174 14.80 1.31 -3.38
C MET A 174 16.25 1.32 -2.88
N ASP A 175 16.98 2.42 -3.05
CA ASP A 175 18.35 2.60 -2.53
C ASP A 175 18.41 2.61 -1.00
N LYS A 176 17.27 2.90 -0.35
CA LYS A 176 17.10 2.89 1.11
C LYS A 176 16.57 1.58 1.69
N GLY A 177 16.44 0.53 0.88
CA GLY A 177 16.12 -0.81 1.36
C GLY A 177 14.69 -1.27 1.09
N ALA A 178 13.93 -0.59 0.23
CA ALA A 178 12.77 -1.22 -0.41
C ALA A 178 13.27 -2.40 -1.27
N THR A 179 12.57 -3.53 -1.19
CA THR A 179 12.89 -4.76 -1.94
C THR A 179 12.04 -4.90 -3.20
N SER A 180 10.84 -4.35 -3.19
CA SER A 180 9.92 -4.40 -4.33
C SER A 180 8.97 -3.21 -4.29
N ALA A 181 8.51 -2.79 -5.46
CA ALA A 181 7.55 -1.71 -5.62
C ALA A 181 6.42 -2.13 -6.57
N LEU A 182 5.21 -1.68 -6.30
CA LEU A 182 4.05 -1.86 -7.15
C LEU A 182 3.30 -0.53 -7.24
N PHE A 183 2.98 -0.10 -8.45
CA PHE A 183 2.17 1.08 -8.69
C PHE A 183 0.76 0.67 -9.06
N LEU A 184 -0.19 1.17 -8.27
CA LEU A 184 -1.61 1.04 -8.51
C LEU A 184 -2.13 2.37 -9.03
N ALA A 185 -2.47 2.44 -10.31
CA ALA A 185 -3.05 3.64 -10.90
C ALA A 185 -4.50 3.82 -10.43
N ALA A 186 -4.88 5.05 -10.08
CA ALA A 186 -6.26 5.38 -9.80
C ALA A 186 -7.09 5.22 -11.07
N ILE A 187 -8.19 4.47 -10.97
CA ILE A 187 -9.20 4.38 -12.01
C ILE A 187 -10.41 5.22 -11.62
N THR A 188 -11.16 5.68 -12.63
CA THR A 188 -12.40 6.43 -12.41
C THR A 188 -13.30 5.61 -11.49
N PRO A 189 -13.81 6.20 -10.39
CA PRO A 189 -14.66 5.48 -9.47
C PRO A 189 -15.91 4.98 -10.20
N PRO A 190 -16.39 3.76 -9.90
CA PRO A 190 -17.62 3.27 -10.50
C PRO A 190 -18.80 4.17 -10.10
N PRO A 191 -19.86 4.23 -10.94
CA PRO A 191 -21.05 5.00 -10.62
C PRO A 191 -21.59 4.66 -9.22
N GLY A 192 -21.73 5.68 -8.37
CA GLY A 192 -22.24 5.53 -7.00
C GLY A 192 -21.17 5.34 -5.91
N SER A 193 -19.89 5.14 -6.24
CA SER A 193 -18.81 5.13 -5.25
C SER A 193 -18.09 6.49 -5.19
N PRO A 194 -17.93 7.11 -4.00
CA PRO A 194 -17.13 8.33 -3.86
C PRO A 194 -15.62 8.03 -3.76
N VAL A 195 -15.23 6.76 -3.68
CA VAL A 195 -13.85 6.34 -3.41
C VAL A 195 -13.20 5.82 -4.70
N PRO A 196 -11.98 6.26 -5.03
CA PRO A 196 -11.27 5.74 -6.20
C PRO A 196 -10.93 4.27 -6.02
N HIS A 197 -11.02 3.51 -7.11
CA HIS A 197 -10.47 2.16 -7.17
C HIS A 197 -9.07 2.23 -7.78
N PHE A 198 -8.25 1.21 -7.54
CA PHE A 198 -6.89 1.19 -8.06
C PHE A 198 -6.60 -0.12 -8.77
N ASN A 199 -5.91 -0.05 -9.92
CA ASN A 199 -5.45 -1.21 -10.67
C ASN A 199 -3.93 -1.22 -10.74
N ALA A 200 -3.32 -2.38 -10.56
CA ALA A 200 -1.90 -2.58 -10.76
C ALA A 200 -1.51 -2.32 -12.23
N THR A 201 -0.49 -1.48 -12.45
CA THR A 201 -0.03 -1.09 -13.80
C THR A 201 1.46 -1.24 -14.00
N ALA A 202 2.27 -1.02 -12.95
CA ALA A 202 3.71 -1.11 -13.05
C ALA A 202 4.34 -1.66 -11.78
N THR A 203 5.51 -2.27 -11.88
CA THR A 203 6.18 -2.90 -10.75
C THR A 203 7.69 -2.86 -10.90
N PHE A 204 8.38 -2.88 -9.76
CA PHE A 204 9.81 -3.12 -9.65
C PHE A 204 10.06 -4.31 -8.70
N GLY A 205 10.99 -5.18 -9.09
CA GLY A 205 11.39 -6.35 -8.31
C GLY A 205 11.05 -7.64 -9.04
N ALA A 206 12.06 -8.48 -9.29
CA ALA A 206 11.89 -9.78 -9.92
C ALA A 206 11.58 -10.80 -8.83
N GLY A 207 10.39 -11.40 -8.84
CA GLY A 207 10.07 -12.45 -7.88
C GLY A 207 8.67 -13.02 -8.01
N SER A 208 8.35 -13.91 -7.08
CA SER A 208 7.06 -14.61 -6.95
C SER A 208 5.85 -13.66 -6.88
N LYS A 209 6.06 -12.44 -6.38
CA LYS A 209 5.03 -11.40 -6.24
C LYS A 209 4.47 -10.87 -7.57
N LEU A 210 5.22 -10.98 -8.67
CA LEU A 210 4.76 -10.51 -9.97
C LEU A 210 3.44 -11.18 -10.38
N SER A 211 3.36 -12.50 -10.24
CA SER A 211 2.17 -13.28 -10.59
C SER A 211 0.94 -12.88 -9.77
N LEU A 212 1.15 -12.55 -8.49
CA LEU A 212 0.09 -12.10 -7.59
C LEU A 212 -0.37 -10.68 -7.89
N TRP A 213 0.56 -9.80 -8.27
CA TRP A 213 0.28 -8.39 -8.54
C TRP A 213 -0.36 -8.17 -9.91
N THR A 214 -0.12 -9.07 -10.86
CA THR A 214 -0.73 -9.00 -12.19
C THR A 214 -2.25 -9.09 -12.08
N GLY A 215 -2.94 -8.02 -12.49
CA GLY A 215 -4.39 -7.91 -12.38
C GLY A 215 -4.92 -7.56 -10.98
N LEU A 216 -4.03 -7.27 -10.01
CA LEU A 216 -4.43 -6.86 -8.67
C LEU A 216 -5.24 -5.56 -8.73
N LYS A 217 -6.36 -5.56 -7.99
CA LYS A 217 -7.21 -4.39 -7.80
C LYS A 217 -7.35 -4.12 -6.32
N TRP A 218 -7.27 -2.85 -5.94
CA TRP A 218 -7.51 -2.42 -4.58
C TRP A 218 -8.74 -1.53 -4.52
N ASP A 219 -9.68 -1.95 -3.67
CA ASP A 219 -10.87 -1.21 -3.30
C ASP A 219 -10.73 -0.72 -1.85
N PRO A 220 -10.55 0.59 -1.62
CA PRO A 220 -10.38 1.10 -0.27
C PRO A 220 -11.64 1.02 0.59
N VAL A 221 -12.83 0.79 0.01
CA VAL A 221 -14.09 0.59 0.75
C VAL A 221 -14.03 -0.66 1.61
N LEU A 222 -13.26 -1.67 1.21
CA LEU A 222 -13.05 -2.89 2.00
C LEU A 222 -12.16 -2.65 3.23
N THR A 223 -11.46 -1.52 3.30
CA THR A 223 -10.48 -1.21 4.33
C THR A 223 -10.56 0.25 4.79
N PRO A 224 -11.72 0.71 5.29
CA PRO A 224 -12.00 2.12 5.53
C PRO A 224 -11.03 2.75 6.54
N ASP A 225 -10.63 2.02 7.59
CA ASP A 225 -9.69 2.54 8.60
C ASP A 225 -8.30 2.84 8.03
N THR A 226 -7.82 1.97 7.13
CA THR A 226 -6.52 2.15 6.49
C THR A 226 -6.60 3.26 5.45
N TRP A 227 -7.69 3.31 4.70
CA TRP A 227 -7.94 4.37 3.72
C TRP A 227 -8.01 5.75 4.37
N ASN A 228 -8.75 5.91 5.46
CA ASN A 228 -8.86 7.20 6.15
C ASN A 228 -7.50 7.71 6.64
N LYS A 229 -6.69 6.83 7.24
CA LYS A 229 -5.30 7.17 7.64
C LYS A 229 -4.46 7.59 6.43
N PHE A 230 -4.57 6.83 5.35
CA PHE A 230 -3.86 7.11 4.11
C PHE A 230 -4.26 8.44 3.47
N VAL A 231 -5.55 8.79 3.45
CA VAL A 231 -6.04 10.07 2.91
C VAL A 231 -5.49 11.25 3.71
N HIS A 232 -5.46 11.15 5.04
CA HIS A 232 -4.96 12.20 5.92
C HIS A 232 -3.44 12.36 5.88
N ALA A 233 -2.69 11.27 6.06
CA ALA A 233 -1.23 11.31 6.14
C ALA A 233 -0.54 11.32 4.77
N GLY A 234 -1.23 10.86 3.72
CA GLY A 234 -0.64 10.62 2.40
C GLY A 234 0.20 9.34 2.32
N TYR A 235 0.36 8.62 3.43
CA TYR A 235 0.99 7.30 3.47
C TYR A 235 0.47 6.49 4.66
N VAL A 236 0.65 5.17 4.61
CA VAL A 236 0.41 4.28 5.75
C VAL A 236 1.41 3.14 5.72
N GLU A 237 2.05 2.90 6.87
CA GLU A 237 2.94 1.77 7.06
C GLU A 237 2.26 0.68 7.89
N LEU A 238 2.39 -0.56 7.43
CA LEU A 238 1.85 -1.76 8.04
C LEU A 238 3.03 -2.67 8.40
N SER A 239 3.35 -2.72 9.69
CA SER A 239 4.45 -3.52 10.22
C SER A 239 4.14 -5.02 10.19
N PRO A 240 5.16 -5.89 10.28
CA PRO A 240 5.02 -7.33 10.50
C PRO A 240 4.04 -7.69 11.62
N PRO A 241 3.25 -8.77 11.50
CA PRO A 241 2.43 -9.27 12.61
C PRO A 241 3.28 -9.51 13.87
N GLY A 242 2.73 -9.22 15.05
CA GLY A 242 3.45 -9.41 16.32
C GLY A 242 4.38 -8.27 16.74
N THR A 243 4.73 -7.33 15.86
CA THR A 243 5.48 -6.12 16.27
C THR A 243 4.61 -5.12 17.04
N THR A 244 3.45 -4.78 16.48
CA THR A 244 2.50 -3.81 17.06
C THR A 244 1.03 -4.16 16.81
N THR A 245 0.78 -5.16 15.96
CA THR A 245 -0.55 -5.41 15.40
C THR A 245 -1.02 -6.84 15.73
N ASN A 246 -2.25 -6.96 16.23
CA ASN A 246 -2.90 -8.24 16.51
C ASN A 246 -3.01 -9.09 15.21
N MET A 247 -2.79 -10.40 15.31
CA MET A 247 -2.89 -11.34 14.18
C MET A 247 -4.25 -11.29 13.45
N LYS A 248 -5.33 -10.91 14.14
CA LYS A 248 -6.68 -10.77 13.55
C LYS A 248 -6.99 -9.39 12.98
N SER A 249 -6.03 -8.47 12.91
CA SER A 249 -6.26 -7.12 12.42
C SER A 249 -6.54 -7.09 10.91
N ALA A 250 -7.44 -6.19 10.48
CA ALA A 250 -7.67 -5.88 9.06
C ALA A 250 -6.37 -5.49 8.31
N ARG A 251 -5.36 -4.98 9.02
CA ARG A 251 -4.02 -4.71 8.48
C ARG A 251 -3.37 -5.95 7.86
N ASN A 252 -3.58 -7.13 8.46
CA ASN A 252 -3.00 -8.38 7.95
C ASN A 252 -3.72 -8.87 6.69
N ILE A 253 -5.01 -8.54 6.52
CA ILE A 253 -5.75 -8.82 5.29
C ILE A 253 -5.13 -8.03 4.12
N ILE A 254 -4.81 -6.76 4.33
CA ILE A 254 -4.15 -5.91 3.33
C ILE A 254 -2.77 -6.49 2.98
N ARG A 255 -1.97 -6.83 3.99
CA ARG A 255 -0.65 -7.45 3.78
C ARG A 255 -0.75 -8.76 2.99
N ALA A 256 -1.70 -9.62 3.33
CA ALA A 256 -1.93 -10.87 2.61
C ALA A 256 -2.37 -10.62 1.15
N ALA A 257 -3.21 -9.63 0.90
CA ALA A 257 -3.65 -9.27 -0.45
C ALA A 257 -2.49 -8.82 -1.36
N PHE A 258 -1.44 -8.23 -0.78
CA PHE A 258 -0.22 -7.86 -1.50
C PHE A 258 0.87 -8.95 -1.51
N GLY A 259 0.61 -10.13 -0.94
CA GLY A 259 1.56 -11.24 -0.89
C GLY A 259 2.78 -10.97 -0.02
N ILE A 260 2.58 -10.19 1.04
CA ILE A 260 3.65 -9.79 1.95
C ILE A 260 3.89 -10.91 2.96
N THR A 261 5.15 -11.30 3.13
CA THR A 261 5.53 -12.33 4.09
C THR A 261 5.39 -11.84 5.53
N HIS A 262 5.54 -12.74 6.51
CA HIS A 262 5.41 -12.39 7.93
C HIS A 262 6.49 -11.41 8.41
N GLU A 263 7.62 -11.28 7.71
CA GLU A 263 8.77 -10.47 8.15
C GLU A 263 8.88 -9.12 7.44
N GLU A 264 8.15 -8.93 6.35
CA GLU A 264 8.28 -7.72 5.53
C GLU A 264 7.43 -6.57 6.08
N TRP A 265 7.89 -5.35 5.89
CA TRP A 265 7.11 -4.13 6.07
C TRP A 265 6.38 -3.80 4.76
N LEU A 266 5.15 -3.29 4.88
CA LEU A 266 4.35 -2.82 3.75
C LEU A 266 4.09 -1.33 3.92
N LEU A 267 4.52 -0.53 2.96
CA LEU A 267 4.32 0.90 2.94
C LEU A 267 3.48 1.29 1.73
N LEU A 268 2.35 1.95 1.97
CA LEU A 268 1.49 2.53 0.93
C LEU A 268 1.72 4.04 0.91
N VAL A 269 2.04 4.61 -0.24
CA VAL A 269 2.30 6.04 -0.42
C VAL A 269 1.40 6.60 -1.51
N ARG A 270 0.76 7.74 -1.25
CA ARG A 270 -0.04 8.46 -2.23
C ARG A 270 0.87 9.09 -3.28
N ILE A 271 0.56 8.83 -4.54
CA ILE A 271 1.19 9.49 -5.67
C ILE A 271 0.30 10.63 -6.14
N GLY A 272 0.85 11.84 -6.12
CA GLY A 272 0.14 13.10 -6.38
C GLY A 272 -0.17 13.93 -5.12
N SER A 273 -0.85 15.05 -5.34
CA SER A 273 -1.14 16.01 -4.27
C SER A 273 -2.28 15.52 -3.37
N ALA A 274 -2.53 16.22 -2.26
CA ALA A 274 -3.68 15.94 -1.40
C ALA A 274 -5.03 16.07 -2.11
N GLN A 275 -5.09 16.89 -3.16
CA GLN A 275 -6.31 17.13 -3.94
C GLN A 275 -6.44 16.16 -5.12
N ILE A 276 -5.33 15.59 -5.61
CA ILE A 276 -5.30 14.74 -6.80
C ILE A 276 -4.49 13.47 -6.50
N CYS A 277 -5.20 12.39 -6.17
CA CYS A 277 -4.62 11.06 -6.04
C CYS A 277 -4.54 10.40 -7.43
N ARG A 278 -3.33 10.26 -7.97
CA ARG A 278 -3.09 9.59 -9.26
C ARG A 278 -2.90 8.09 -9.11
N GLY A 279 -2.53 7.65 -7.93
CA GLY A 279 -2.29 6.26 -7.65
C GLY A 279 -1.67 6.06 -6.27
N VAL A 280 -1.35 4.80 -6.01
CA VAL A 280 -0.77 4.33 -4.75
C VAL A 280 0.49 3.59 -5.12
N LEU A 281 1.61 4.02 -4.54
CA LEU A 281 2.86 3.29 -4.58
C LEU A 281 2.92 2.36 -3.37
N VAL A 282 3.00 1.07 -3.64
CA VAL A 282 3.13 0.01 -2.65
C VAL A 282 4.60 -0.40 -2.62
N LEU A 283 5.22 -0.32 -1.45
CA LEU A 283 6.61 -0.69 -1.24
C LEU A 283 6.68 -1.79 -0.19
N THR A 284 7.56 -2.75 -0.44
CA THR A 284 7.88 -3.82 0.51
C THR A 284 9.32 -3.67 0.94
N SER A 285 9.63 -3.93 2.20
CA SER A 285 10.98 -3.80 2.74
C SER A 285 11.19 -4.74 3.93
N LYS A 286 12.44 -4.94 4.36
CA LYS A 286 12.74 -5.69 5.60
C LYS A 286 12.71 -4.83 6.86
N ALA A 287 12.76 -3.51 6.70
CA ALA A 287 12.73 -2.53 7.78
C ALA A 287 11.74 -1.40 7.45
N SER A 288 11.35 -0.63 8.46
CA SER A 288 10.51 0.56 8.26
C SER A 288 11.20 1.57 7.34
N LEU A 289 10.44 2.14 6.40
CA LEU A 289 10.92 3.16 5.47
C LEU A 289 10.37 4.56 5.80
N VAL A 290 9.61 4.70 6.88
CA VAL A 290 8.96 5.97 7.26
C VAL A 290 9.97 7.09 7.50
N GLY A 291 11.17 6.77 8.03
CA GLY A 291 12.24 7.75 8.23
C GLY A 291 12.81 8.33 6.93
N GLU A 292 12.69 7.60 5.82
CA GLU A 292 13.26 7.97 4.51
C GLU A 292 12.24 8.69 3.62
N LEU A 293 10.94 8.58 3.94
CA LEU A 293 9.85 9.20 3.20
C LEU A 293 9.96 10.73 3.05
N PRO A 294 10.37 11.52 4.06
CA PRO A 294 10.45 12.98 3.90
C PRO A 294 11.32 13.42 2.71
N ALA A 295 12.38 12.68 2.39
CA ALA A 295 13.23 12.95 1.24
C ALA A 295 12.58 12.51 -0.10
N ALA A 296 11.80 11.43 -0.10
CA ALA A 296 11.14 10.91 -1.30
C ALA A 296 9.83 11.65 -1.65
N LEU A 297 9.07 12.09 -0.65
CA LEU A 297 7.72 12.64 -0.80
C LEU A 297 7.63 13.80 -1.82
N PRO A 298 8.55 14.79 -1.86
CA PRO A 298 8.50 15.85 -2.86
C PRO A 298 8.57 15.32 -4.30
N LEU A 299 9.30 14.22 -4.53
CA LEU A 299 9.43 13.59 -5.83
C LEU A 299 8.17 12.76 -6.18
N LEU A 300 7.63 12.03 -5.21
CA LEU A 300 6.44 11.18 -5.37
C LEU A 300 5.14 11.99 -5.53
N THR A 301 5.10 13.21 -4.99
CA THR A 301 3.91 14.09 -5.03
C THR A 301 3.98 15.14 -6.13
N ALA A 302 5.11 15.24 -6.85
CA ALA A 302 5.34 16.24 -7.88
C ALA A 302 4.23 16.25 -8.95
N ASN A 303 3.73 17.44 -9.30
CA ASN A 303 2.73 17.61 -10.35
C ASN A 303 3.34 17.36 -11.73
N PHE A 304 3.18 16.15 -12.25
CA PHE A 304 3.42 15.89 -13.67
C PHE A 304 2.44 16.64 -14.56
N ALA A 305 2.97 17.43 -15.48
CA ALA A 305 2.29 17.64 -16.75
C ALA A 305 2.25 16.28 -17.48
N PRO A 306 1.10 15.83 -17.98
CA PRO A 306 1.08 14.64 -18.83
C PRO A 306 2.08 14.88 -19.97
N ALA A 307 2.99 13.92 -20.19
CA ALA A 307 3.85 13.96 -21.37
C ALA A 307 2.90 14.10 -22.57
N LYS A 308 3.06 15.16 -23.36
CA LYS A 308 2.34 15.26 -24.64
C LYS A 308 2.59 13.95 -25.36
N ALA A 309 1.54 13.18 -25.62
CA ALA A 309 1.64 11.99 -26.45
C ALA A 309 2.26 12.46 -27.77
N ALA A 310 3.47 11.95 -28.05
CA ALA A 310 4.19 12.21 -29.28
C ALA A 310 3.62 11.32 -30.40
#